data_AF-A0A967XCT5-F1
#
_entry.id   AF-A0A967XCT5-F1
#
_cell.length_a   1.000
_cell.length_b   1.000
_cell.length_c   1.000
_cell.angle_alpha   90.00
_cell.angle_beta   90.00
_cell.angle_gamma   90.00
#
_symmetry.space_group_name_H-M   'P 1'
#
loop_
_entity.id
_entity.type
_entity.pdbx_description
1 polymer ?
#
loop_
_entity_poly.entity_id
_entity_poly.type
_entity_poly.pdbx_seq_one_letter_code
_entity_poly.pdbx_strand_id
1 'polypeptide(L)'
;SIDLDHQEHLGATLAEIAFEKAGVIKPGMLVVTGETKPEPLELLQRICRERGARLLESGNEVNPTVAMQDGITRFEARTETRQ
;
A
#
# COMPACT_ATOMS: atom_id res chain seq x y z
N SER A 1 -1.78 -5.25 -19.62
CA SER A 1 -2.18 -6.66 -19.45
C SER A 1 -0.95 -7.38 -19.00
N ILE A 2 -0.86 -7.73 -17.72
CA ILE A 2 0.23 -8.57 -17.22
C ILE A 2 -0.30 -9.99 -17.34
N ASP A 3 0.33 -10.70 -18.26
CA ASP A 3 0.09 -12.10 -18.56
C ASP A 3 0.10 -12.96 -17.30
N LEU A 4 -0.77 -13.96 -17.35
CA LEU A 4 -0.85 -15.09 -16.43
C LEU A 4 0.50 -15.81 -16.40
N ASP A 5 1.39 -15.40 -15.50
CA ASP A 5 2.51 -16.23 -15.11
C ASP A 5 2.63 -16.26 -13.58
N HIS A 6 2.40 -17.46 -13.07
CA HIS A 6 2.64 -17.91 -11.69
C HIS A 6 1.55 -17.53 -10.68
N GLN A 7 0.38 -18.17 -10.88
CA GLN A 7 -0.41 -18.63 -9.75
C GLN A 7 0.48 -19.52 -8.86
N GLU A 8 0.38 -19.32 -7.55
CA GLU A 8 1.09 -20.04 -6.48
C GLU A 8 2.36 -19.35 -5.95
N HIS A 9 2.21 -18.74 -4.75
CA HIS A 9 3.28 -18.31 -3.81
C HIS A 9 3.67 -16.83 -3.79
N LEU A 10 2.69 -15.94 -3.65
CA LEU A 10 2.82 -14.82 -2.70
C LEU A 10 1.61 -14.90 -1.75
N GLY A 11 1.92 -15.06 -0.47
CA GLY A 11 1.02 -15.50 0.58
C GLY A 11 -0.38 -14.86 0.61
N ALA A 12 -1.41 -15.69 0.48
CA ALA A 12 -2.82 -15.28 0.46
C ALA A 12 -3.49 -15.41 1.84
N THR A 13 -2.72 -15.58 2.92
CA THR A 13 -3.25 -15.52 4.28
C THR A 13 -3.04 -14.14 4.89
N LEU A 14 -3.98 -13.70 5.73
CA LEU A 14 -3.84 -12.48 6.51
C LEU A 14 -2.53 -12.46 7.33
N ALA A 15 -2.05 -13.64 7.75
CA ALA A 15 -0.79 -13.77 8.46
C ALA A 15 0.43 -13.40 7.60
N GLU A 16 0.45 -13.79 6.33
CA GLU A 16 1.53 -13.46 5.40
C GLU A 16 1.53 -11.97 5.06
N ILE A 17 0.34 -11.39 4.81
CA ILE A 17 0.18 -9.94 4.62
C ILE A 17 0.63 -9.19 5.87
N ALA A 18 0.24 -9.64 7.06
CA ALA A 18 0.67 -9.04 8.32
C ALA A 18 2.19 -9.09 8.47
N PHE A 19 2.81 -10.23 8.21
CA PHE A 19 4.25 -10.43 8.35
C PHE A 19 5.05 -9.53 7.41
N GLU A 20 4.70 -9.53 6.12
CA GLU A 20 5.40 -8.74 5.11
C GLU A 20 5.25 -7.23 5.39
N LYS A 21 4.03 -6.78 5.70
CA LYS A 21 3.74 -5.35 5.88
C LYS A 21 4.16 -4.82 7.27
N ALA A 22 4.19 -5.66 8.30
CA ALA A 22 4.78 -5.34 9.59
C ALA A 22 6.30 -5.09 9.52
N GLY A 23 7.00 -5.57 8.50
CA GLY A 23 8.40 -5.19 8.27
C GLY A 23 8.56 -3.79 7.68
N VAL A 24 7.58 -3.35 6.87
CA VAL A 24 7.69 -2.15 6.03
C VAL A 24 7.05 -0.91 6.69
N ILE A 25 5.93 -1.06 7.39
CA ILE A 25 5.19 0.06 7.98
C ILE A 25 5.87 0.49 9.28
N LYS A 26 6.54 1.64 9.29
CA LYS A 26 7.18 2.21 10.49
C LYS A 26 6.30 3.32 11.09
N PRO A 27 6.50 3.66 12.38
CA PRO A 27 5.75 4.74 13.01
C PRO A 27 5.89 6.08 12.28
N GLY A 28 4.79 6.83 12.22
CA GLY A 28 4.74 8.15 11.57
C GLY A 28 4.78 8.12 10.04
N MET A 29 4.76 6.95 9.41
CA MET A 29 4.76 6.84 7.95
C MET A 29 3.40 7.12 7.33
N LEU A 30 3.44 7.63 6.11
CA LEU A 30 2.33 7.56 5.16
C LEU A 30 2.43 6.25 4.37
N VAL A 31 1.35 5.47 4.38
CA VAL A 31 1.21 4.21 3.67
C VAL A 31 0.12 4.40 2.63
N VAL A 32 0.42 4.19 1.35
CA VAL A 32 -0.59 4.20 0.29
C VAL A 32 -0.86 2.76 -0.13
N THR A 33 -2.13 2.37 -0.19
CA THR A 33 -2.54 1.02 -0.63
C THR A 33 -3.52 1.10 -1.79
N GLY A 34 -3.38 0.18 -2.75
CA GLY A 34 -4.37 -0.08 -3.81
C GLY A 34 -5.22 -1.32 -3.53
N GLU A 35 -5.13 -1.88 -2.33
CA GLU A 35 -5.91 -3.05 -1.92
C GLU A 35 -7.40 -2.72 -1.83
N THR A 36 -8.24 -3.59 -2.38
CA THR A 36 -9.70 -3.42 -2.45
C THR A 36 -10.47 -4.51 -1.71
N LYS A 37 -9.80 -5.60 -1.32
CA LYS A 37 -10.40 -6.67 -0.53
C LYS A 37 -10.59 -6.21 0.92
N PRO A 38 -11.79 -6.40 1.51
CA PRO A 38 -12.08 -5.94 2.87
C PRO A 38 -11.13 -6.49 3.93
N GLU A 39 -10.89 -7.81 3.91
CA GLU A 39 -10.09 -8.50 4.94
C GLU A 39 -8.63 -7.99 5.03
N PRO A 40 -7.84 -7.96 3.94
CA PRO A 40 -6.52 -7.34 3.94
C PRO A 40 -6.51 -5.85 4.28
N LEU A 41 -7.53 -5.11 3.82
CA LEU A 41 -7.63 -3.67 4.06
C LEU A 41 -7.83 -3.37 5.56
N GLU A 42 -8.71 -4.10 6.23
CA GLU A 42 -8.93 -3.99 7.68
C GLU A 42 -7.65 -4.29 8.48
N LEU A 43 -6.90 -5.30 8.06
CA LEU A 43 -5.61 -5.64 8.66
C LEU A 43 -4.59 -4.50 8.49
N LEU A 44 -4.48 -3.93 7.28
CA LEU A 44 -3.60 -2.78 7.02
C LEU A 44 -3.98 -1.57 7.85
N GLN A 45 -5.28 -1.25 7.94
CA GLN A 45 -5.79 -0.16 8.77
C GLN A 45 -5.44 -0.37 10.24
N ARG A 46 -5.59 -1.61 10.75
CA ARG A 46 -5.20 -1.96 12.11
C ARG A 46 -3.71 -1.78 12.37
N ILE A 47 -2.84 -2.33 11.50
CA ILE A 47 -1.38 -2.22 11.64
C ILE A 47 -0.95 -0.75 11.60
N CYS A 48 -1.51 0.05 10.68
CA CYS A 48 -1.21 1.47 10.59
C CYS A 48 -1.60 2.21 11.87
N ARG A 49 -2.81 1.96 12.39
CA ARG A 49 -3.28 2.54 13.65
C ARG A 49 -2.39 2.16 14.84
N GLU A 50 -2.06 0.88 14.99
CA GLU A 50 -1.19 0.39 16.09
C GLU A 50 0.20 1.02 16.04
N ARG A 51 0.70 1.34 14.84
CA ARG A 51 2.03 1.95 14.65
C ARG A 51 1.99 3.47 14.58
N GLY A 52 0.82 4.11 14.64
CA GLY A 52 0.72 5.56 14.41
C GLY A 52 1.14 5.97 12.99
N ALA A 53 0.96 5.08 12.01
CA ALA A 53 1.09 5.37 10.60
C ALA A 53 -0.29 5.76 10.01
N ARG A 54 -0.28 6.56 8.94
CA ARG A 54 -1.49 6.95 8.22
C ARG A 54 -1.62 6.09 6.97
N LEU A 55 -2.70 5.32 6.87
CA LEU A 55 -3.06 4.61 5.64
C LEU A 55 -3.88 5.54 4.74
N LEU A 56 -3.59 5.51 3.44
CA LEU A 56 -4.30 6.21 2.38
C LEU A 56 -4.71 5.22 1.31
N GLU A 57 -5.97 5.27 0.91
CA GLU A 57 -6.50 4.44 -0.16
C GLU A 57 -6.30 5.11 -1.53
N SER A 58 -5.66 4.39 -2.45
CA SER A 58 -5.46 4.84 -3.83
C SER A 58 -6.80 4.89 -4.56
N GLY A 59 -7.06 5.99 -5.27
CA GLY A 59 -8.32 6.26 -5.96
C GLY A 59 -9.37 6.96 -5.09
N ASN A 60 -9.33 6.76 -3.76
CA ASN A 60 -10.25 7.40 -2.82
C ASN A 60 -9.65 8.68 -2.22
N GLU A 61 -8.44 8.59 -1.67
CA GLU A 61 -7.78 9.71 -0.99
C GLU A 61 -6.58 10.25 -1.77
N VAL A 62 -5.92 9.40 -2.55
CA VAL A 62 -4.72 9.77 -3.33
C VAL A 62 -4.82 9.16 -4.72
N ASN A 63 -4.49 9.96 -5.73
CA ASN A 63 -4.30 9.46 -7.09
C ASN A 63 -2.82 9.57 -7.44
N PRO A 64 -2.03 8.50 -7.22
CA PRO A 64 -0.62 8.53 -7.56
C PRO A 64 -0.44 8.56 -9.08
N THR A 65 0.49 9.38 -9.55
CA THR A 65 0.91 9.38 -10.95
C THR A 65 2.21 8.61 -11.09
N VAL A 66 2.31 7.85 -12.18
CA VAL A 66 3.50 7.08 -12.54
C VAL A 66 4.02 7.61 -13.86
N ALA A 67 5.28 8.01 -13.88
CA ALA A 67 5.94 8.49 -15.08
C ALA A 67 7.34 7.87 -15.18
N MET A 68 7.79 7.59 -16.40
CA MET A 68 9.17 7.23 -16.66
C MET A 68 9.93 8.50 -17.05
N GLN A 69 10.98 8.84 -16.31
CA GLN A 69 11.82 10.00 -16.59
C GLN A 69 13.29 9.58 -16.49
N ASP A 70 14.07 9.79 -17.56
CA ASP A 70 15.50 9.50 -17.60
C ASP A 70 15.86 8.05 -17.21
N GLY A 71 15.00 7.09 -17.58
CA GLY A 71 15.15 5.67 -17.21
C GLY A 71 14.77 5.33 -15.76
N ILE A 72 14.24 6.30 -15.01
CA ILE A 72 13.79 6.13 -13.63
C ILE A 72 12.27 6.14 -13.59
N THR A 73 11.68 5.15 -12.92
CA THR A 73 10.25 5.17 -12.59
C THR A 73 10.01 6.13 -11.44
N ARG A 74 9.31 7.24 -11.72
CA ARG A 74 8.86 8.20 -10.72
C ARG A 74 7.43 7.89 -10.31
N PHE A 75 7.23 7.73 -9.02
CA PHE A 75 5.92 7.66 -8.37
C PHE A 75 5.69 8.97 -7.62
N GLU A 76 4.70 9.75 -8.04
CA GLU A 76 4.29 10.97 -7.34
C GLU A 76 2.92 10.76 -6.72
N ALA A 77 2.86 10.84 -5.38
CA ALA A 77 1.63 10.88 -4.63
C ALA A 77 1.48 12.25 -3.99
N ARG A 78 0.38 12.95 -4.27
CA ARG A 78 0.06 14.23 -3.64
C ARG A 78 -1.03 13.99 -2.61
N THR A 79 -0.73 14.33 -1.37
CA THR A 79 -1.66 14.27 -0.25
C THR A 79 -2.00 15.70 0.16
N GLU A 80 -3.27 16.03 0.35
CA GLU A 80 -3.61 17.27 1.03
C GLU A 80 -3.09 17.20 2.47
N THR A 81 -2.12 18.05 2.80
CA THR A 81 -1.72 18.27 4.19
C THR A 81 -2.90 18.98 4.85
N ARG A 82 -3.69 18.26 5.66
CA ARG A 82 -4.61 18.94 6.58
C ARG A 82 -3.77 19.83 7.51
N GLN A 83 -4.02 21.14 7.43
CA GLN A 83 -3.51 22.14 8.37
C GLN A 83 -3.98 21.81 9.80
#